data_AF-A0A2W6ZY62-F1
#
_entry.id   AF-A0A2W6ZY62-F1
#
_cell.length_a   1.000
_cell.length_b   1.000
_cell.length_c   1.000
_cell.angle_alpha   90.00
_cell.angle_beta   90.00
_cell.angle_gamma   90.00
#
_symmetry.space_group_name_H-M   'P 1'
#
loop_
_entity.id
_entity.type
_entity.pdbx_description
1 polymer ?
#
loop_
_entity_poly.entity_id
_entity_poly.type
_entity_poly.pdbx_seq_one_letter_code
_entity_poly.pdbx_strand_id
1 'polypeptide(L)'
;MINNRPAYLIDDPDYAAIPPLPIGLDLGTVPNWIKLSMLFLRGVQPITEPMAEAAGFILEDRPSKGELELYRRQGTRFQTISVVTSIAAFRKVDETVLGVPYAISLVPTSKRGVPSKVGVEHVEQIDLNSKSPSRKG
;
A
#
# COMPACT_ATOMS: atom_id res chain seq x y z
N MET A 1 -12.19 5.66 10.54
CA MET A 1 -11.89 6.50 11.72
C MET A 1 -11.64 5.55 12.89
N ILE A 2 -10.59 5.76 13.69
CA ILE A 2 -10.35 4.94 14.88
C ILE A 2 -11.39 5.35 15.91
N ASN A 3 -12.28 4.43 16.29
CA ASN A 3 -13.27 4.65 17.33
C ASN A 3 -12.58 4.47 18.70
N ASN A 4 -13.01 5.21 19.72
CA ASN A 4 -12.51 5.13 21.10
C ASN A 4 -11.02 5.48 21.25
N ARG A 5 -10.62 6.68 20.79
CA ARG A 5 -9.26 7.18 21.03
C ARG A 5 -9.02 7.39 22.54
N PRO A 6 -7.90 6.91 23.10
CA PRO A 6 -7.50 7.24 24.46
C PRO A 6 -7.43 8.76 24.70
N ALA A 7 -7.93 9.23 25.84
CA ALA A 7 -8.00 10.66 26.16
C ALA A 7 -6.63 11.36 26.10
N TYR A 8 -5.59 10.71 26.63
CA TYR A 8 -4.23 11.26 26.66
C TYR A 8 -3.64 11.55 25.27
N LEU A 9 -4.13 10.88 24.21
CA LEU A 9 -3.70 11.19 22.84
C LEU A 9 -4.42 12.41 22.28
N ILE A 10 -5.65 12.69 22.72
CA ILE A 10 -6.40 13.89 22.30
C ILE A 10 -5.80 15.13 22.98
N ASP A 11 -5.31 14.96 24.21
CA ASP A 11 -4.70 16.02 25.00
C ASP A 11 -3.27 16.37 24.56
N ASP A 12 -2.62 15.48 23.78
CA ASP A 12 -1.30 15.70 23.21
C ASP A 12 -1.39 16.65 22.00
N PRO A 13 -0.82 17.88 22.08
CA PRO A 13 -0.91 18.87 21.01
C PRO A 13 -0.23 18.42 19.70
N ASP A 14 0.73 17.49 19.79
CA ASP A 14 1.47 16.98 18.63
C ASP A 14 0.77 15.77 17.99
N TYR A 15 -0.25 15.19 18.63
CA TYR A 15 -0.94 14.00 18.10
C TYR A 15 -1.70 14.26 16.79
N ALA A 16 -2.24 15.46 16.62
CA ALA A 16 -2.91 15.87 15.38
C ALA A 16 -1.93 16.35 14.30
N ALA A 17 -0.65 16.55 14.66
CA ALA A 17 0.34 17.07 13.73
C ALA A 17 0.65 16.02 12.67
N ILE A 18 0.52 16.40 11.41
CA ILE A 18 1.01 15.59 10.30
C ILE A 18 2.53 15.75 10.27
N PRO A 19 3.32 14.66 10.32
CA PRO A 19 4.76 14.76 10.25
C PRO A 19 5.17 15.43 8.92
N PRO A 20 6.22 16.27 8.93
CA PRO A 20 6.70 16.90 7.72
C PRO A 20 7.12 15.82 6.71
N LEU A 21 6.55 15.89 5.50
CA LEU A 21 6.90 15.00 4.40
C LEU A 21 8.17 15.52 3.69
N PRO A 22 9.01 14.63 3.12
CA PRO A 22 8.83 13.18 3.02
C PRO A 22 9.20 12.43 4.30
N ILE A 23 8.40 11.40 4.64
CA ILE A 23 8.72 10.43 5.69
C ILE A 23 9.06 9.08 5.07
N GLY A 24 10.09 8.42 5.59
CA GLY A 24 10.38 7.01 5.31
C GLY A 24 9.83 6.09 6.41
N LEU A 25 9.94 4.79 6.20
CA LEU A 25 9.65 3.78 7.21
C LEU A 25 10.96 3.12 7.66
N ASP A 26 11.16 3.02 8.98
CA ASP A 26 12.26 2.25 9.55
C ASP A 26 11.92 0.75 9.50
N LEU A 27 12.10 0.15 8.32
CA LEU A 27 11.90 -1.30 8.11
C LEU A 27 12.93 -2.15 8.86
N GLY A 28 14.00 -1.57 9.41
CA GLY A 28 14.95 -2.27 10.27
C GLY A 28 14.29 -2.80 11.55
N THR A 29 13.26 -2.10 12.04
CA THR A 29 12.49 -2.48 13.23
C THR A 29 11.43 -3.56 12.95
N VAL A 30 11.14 -3.84 11.68
CA VAL A 30 10.14 -4.83 11.28
C VAL A 30 10.77 -6.24 11.26
N PRO A 31 10.16 -7.24 11.92
CA PRO A 31 10.64 -8.62 11.88
C PRO A 31 10.83 -9.16 10.46
N ASN A 32 11.87 -9.96 10.23
CA ASN A 32 12.21 -10.47 8.89
C ASN A 32 11.07 -11.25 8.22
N TRP A 33 10.33 -12.05 8.97
CA TRP A 33 9.21 -12.83 8.43
C TRP A 33 8.07 -11.93 7.94
N ILE A 34 7.77 -10.80 8.61
CA ILE A 34 6.82 -9.80 8.12
C ILE A 34 7.32 -9.18 6.81
N LYS A 35 8.60 -8.79 6.76
CA LYS A 35 9.20 -8.22 5.54
C LYS A 35 9.10 -9.19 4.35
N LEU A 36 9.35 -10.48 4.59
CA LEU A 36 9.18 -11.53 3.59
C LEU A 36 7.71 -11.66 3.16
N SER A 37 6.76 -11.63 4.09
CA SER A 37 5.33 -11.64 3.75
C SER A 37 4.90 -10.42 2.93
N MET A 38 5.51 -9.25 3.17
CA MET A 38 5.22 -8.04 2.40
C MET A 38 5.72 -8.08 0.95
N LEU A 39 6.66 -8.98 0.60
CA LEU A 39 7.10 -9.15 -0.79
C LEU A 39 5.93 -9.55 -1.70
N PHE A 40 4.94 -10.27 -1.16
CA PHE A 40 3.73 -10.67 -1.88
C PHE A 40 2.68 -9.55 -2.00
N LEU A 41 2.96 -8.35 -1.49
CA LEU A 41 2.06 -7.20 -1.61
C LEU A 41 2.45 -6.28 -2.78
N ARG A 42 3.40 -6.72 -3.60
CA ARG A 42 3.87 -5.99 -4.78
C ARG A 42 3.08 -6.36 -6.02
N GLY A 43 2.70 -5.34 -6.77
CA GLY A 43 1.95 -5.47 -8.03
C GLY A 43 0.67 -6.28 -7.91
N VAL A 44 0.37 -7.01 -8.98
CA VAL A 44 -0.80 -7.89 -9.09
C VAL A 44 -0.40 -9.32 -8.76
N GLN A 45 -1.20 -9.99 -7.93
CA GLN A 45 -0.96 -11.34 -7.45
C GLN A 45 -2.22 -12.21 -7.59
N PRO A 46 -2.08 -13.55 -7.71
CA PRO A 46 -0.82 -14.31 -7.74
C PRO A 46 -0.10 -14.21 -9.08
N ILE A 47 1.23 -14.34 -9.06
CA ILE A 47 2.03 -14.51 -10.28
C ILE A 47 1.74 -15.90 -10.86
N THR A 48 1.26 -15.95 -12.10
CA THR A 48 0.96 -17.20 -12.83
C THR A 48 1.77 -17.29 -14.11
N GLU A 49 1.97 -18.50 -14.64
CA GLU A 49 2.67 -18.70 -15.92
C GLU A 49 2.03 -17.91 -17.09
N PRO A 50 0.71 -17.95 -17.32
CA PRO A 50 0.09 -17.15 -18.39
C PRO A 50 0.31 -15.65 -18.21
N MET A 51 0.34 -15.17 -16.96
CA MET A 51 0.62 -13.77 -16.66
C MET A 51 2.08 -13.41 -16.95
N ALA A 52 3.03 -14.26 -16.55
CA ALA A 52 4.45 -14.05 -16.82
C ALA A 52 4.72 -14.04 -18.33
N GLU A 53 4.14 -14.97 -19.08
CA GLU A 53 4.22 -14.98 -20.56
C GLU A 53 3.63 -13.70 -21.16
N ALA A 54 2.45 -13.28 -20.69
CA ALA A 54 1.81 -12.05 -21.16
C ALA A 54 2.64 -10.79 -20.85
N ALA A 55 3.44 -10.82 -19.78
CA ALA A 55 4.39 -9.78 -19.42
C ALA A 55 5.73 -9.87 -20.16
N GLY A 56 5.95 -10.88 -21.01
CA GLY A 56 7.26 -11.16 -21.60
C GLY A 56 8.32 -11.52 -20.56
N PHE A 57 7.90 -12.11 -19.44
CA PHE A 57 8.70 -12.45 -18.26
C PHE A 57 9.34 -11.26 -17.53
N ILE A 58 8.91 -10.03 -17.83
CA ILE A 58 9.32 -8.81 -17.12
C ILE A 58 8.15 -8.34 -16.26
N LEU A 59 8.21 -8.65 -14.95
CA LEU A 59 7.18 -8.29 -13.99
C LEU A 59 7.52 -6.99 -13.27
N GLU A 60 6.65 -6.00 -13.39
CA GLU A 60 6.73 -4.72 -12.69
C GLU A 60 5.53 -4.51 -11.77
N ASP A 61 5.58 -3.50 -10.90
CA ASP A 61 4.44 -3.16 -10.04
C ASP A 61 3.22 -2.72 -10.87
N ARG A 62 3.47 -2.07 -12.02
CA ARG A 62 2.44 -1.69 -12.99
C ARG A 62 2.28 -2.82 -14.03
N PRO A 63 1.07 -3.35 -14.24
CA PRO A 63 0.85 -4.36 -15.27
C PRO A 63 1.19 -3.83 -16.66
N SER A 64 1.87 -4.67 -17.44
CA SER A 64 2.11 -4.47 -18.87
C SER A 64 0.81 -4.51 -19.68
N LYS A 65 0.85 -4.04 -20.92
CA LYS A 65 -0.29 -4.14 -21.84
C LYS A 65 -0.75 -5.58 -22.07
N GLY A 66 0.19 -6.53 -22.13
CA GLY A 66 -0.12 -7.94 -22.32
C GLY A 66 -0.85 -8.54 -21.11
N GLU A 67 -0.42 -8.21 -19.90
CA GLU A 67 -1.12 -8.61 -18.67
C GLU A 67 -2.54 -8.02 -18.61
N LEU A 68 -2.71 -6.74 -18.95
CA LEU A 68 -4.02 -6.10 -18.98
C LEU A 68 -4.98 -6.80 -19.96
N GLU A 69 -4.49 -7.16 -21.15
CA GLU A 69 -5.29 -7.87 -22.15
C GLU A 69 -5.65 -9.30 -21.69
N LEU A 70 -4.71 -10.01 -21.07
CA LEU A 70 -4.95 -11.32 -20.46
C LEU A 70 -6.08 -11.24 -19.43
N TYR A 71 -5.98 -10.30 -18.48
CA TYR A 71 -6.97 -10.12 -17.43
C TYR A 71 -8.34 -9.73 -17.98
N ARG A 72 -8.38 -8.89 -19.02
CA ARG A 72 -9.61 -8.50 -19.71
C ARG A 72 -10.28 -9.71 -20.33
N ARG A 73 -9.53 -10.52 -21.08
CA ARG A 73 -10.03 -11.76 -21.72
C ARG A 73 -10.57 -12.77 -20.71
N GLN A 74 -9.93 -12.89 -19.55
CA GLN A 74 -10.34 -13.81 -18.49
C GLN A 74 -11.50 -13.29 -17.62
N GLY A 75 -11.88 -12.01 -17.77
CA GLY A 75 -12.85 -11.38 -16.86
C GLY A 75 -12.34 -11.31 -15.42
N THR A 76 -11.02 -11.24 -15.23
CA THR A 76 -10.39 -11.28 -13.90
C THR A 76 -10.86 -10.12 -13.03
N ARG A 77 -11.16 -10.43 -11.77
CA ARG A 77 -11.61 -9.45 -10.76
C ARG A 77 -10.55 -9.28 -9.70
N PHE A 78 -10.27 -8.03 -9.36
CA PHE A 78 -9.25 -7.66 -8.39
C PHE A 78 -9.88 -7.15 -7.10
N GLN A 79 -9.22 -7.42 -5.99
CA GLN A 79 -9.50 -6.79 -4.71
C GLN A 79 -8.34 -5.87 -4.37
N THR A 80 -8.60 -4.57 -4.35
CA THR A 80 -7.60 -3.60 -3.88
C THR A 80 -7.48 -3.70 -2.37
N ILE A 81 -6.24 -3.63 -1.88
CA ILE A 81 -5.93 -3.55 -0.46
C ILE A 81 -5.11 -2.29 -0.19
N SER A 82 -5.24 -1.74 1.01
CA SER A 82 -4.35 -0.72 1.54
C SER A 82 -3.43 -1.36 2.59
N VAL A 83 -2.13 -1.13 2.45
CA VAL A 83 -1.15 -1.47 3.48
C VAL A 83 -1.06 -0.29 4.44
N VAL A 84 -1.60 -0.44 5.64
CA VAL A 84 -1.66 0.60 6.66
C VAL A 84 -0.59 0.35 7.71
N THR A 85 0.32 1.30 7.87
CA THR A 85 1.40 1.23 8.86
C THR A 85 1.10 2.20 10.00
N SER A 86 1.04 1.69 11.23
CA SER A 86 0.90 2.50 12.44
C SER A 86 2.26 2.78 13.04
N ILE A 87 2.53 4.07 13.31
CA ILE A 87 3.85 4.57 13.72
C ILE A 87 3.83 4.87 15.22
N ALA A 88 4.86 4.41 15.94
CA ALA A 88 5.02 4.62 17.38
C ALA A 88 5.85 5.87 17.68
N ALA A 89 6.83 6.17 16.82
CA ALA A 89 7.73 7.30 16.97
C ALA A 89 8.32 7.70 15.62
N PHE A 90 8.82 8.93 15.54
CA PHE A 90 9.65 9.38 14.42
C PHE A 90 11.10 9.53 14.89
N ARG A 91 12.05 9.18 14.02
CA ARG A 91 13.49 9.32 14.26
C ARG A 91 14.12 10.02 13.08
N LYS A 92 15.07 10.93 13.35
CA LYS A 92 15.91 11.51 12.29
C LYS A 92 17.11 10.59 12.09
N VAL A 93 17.27 10.06 10.89
CA VAL A 93 18.46 9.30 10.45
C VAL A 93 19.00 10.02 9.22
N ASP A 94 20.23 10.52 9.33
CA ASP A 94 20.81 11.48 8.38
C ASP A 94 19.85 12.67 8.16
N GLU A 95 19.47 12.96 6.91
CA GLU A 95 18.50 14.02 6.58
C GLU A 95 17.06 13.51 6.37
N THR A 96 16.76 12.26 6.75
CA THR A 96 15.43 11.65 6.54
C THR A 96 14.72 11.41 7.88
N VAL A 97 13.43 11.78 7.93
CA VAL A 97 12.55 11.42 9.05
C VAL A 97 11.98 10.02 8.79
N LEU A 98 12.29 9.07 9.66
CA LEU A 98 11.81 7.70 9.59
C LEU A 98 10.75 7.45 10.67
N GLY A 99 9.58 6.95 10.27
CA GLY A 99 8.59 6.43 11.19
C GLY A 99 8.94 5.02 11.64
N VAL A 100 8.90 4.77 12.95
CA VAL A 100 9.09 3.45 13.56
C VAL A 100 7.75 2.73 13.63
N PRO A 101 7.50 1.72 12.78
CA PRO A 101 6.25 0.98 12.80
C PRO A 101 6.12 0.09 14.04
N TYR A 102 4.92 0.03 14.61
CA TYR A 102 4.57 -0.99 15.62
C TYR A 102 3.45 -1.94 15.17
N ALA A 103 2.70 -1.57 14.12
CA ALA A 103 1.71 -2.43 13.51
C ALA A 103 1.62 -2.18 12.00
N ILE A 104 1.48 -3.26 11.23
CA ILE A 104 1.22 -3.23 9.79
C ILE A 104 -0.05 -4.04 9.56
N SER A 105 -1.05 -3.43 8.92
CA SER A 105 -2.37 -4.02 8.68
C SER A 105 -2.73 -3.97 7.21
N LEU A 106 -3.43 -5.00 6.73
CA LEU A 106 -4.01 -5.00 5.39
C LEU A 106 -5.50 -4.69 5.50
N VAL A 107 -5.93 -3.63 4.84
CA VAL A 107 -7.33 -3.21 4.84
C VAL A 107 -7.87 -3.36 3.43
N PRO A 108 -8.87 -4.23 3.19
CA PRO A 108 -9.47 -4.34 1.88
C PRO A 108 -10.27 -3.08 1.56
N THR A 109 -10.12 -2.57 0.35
CA THR A 109 -11.02 -1.54 -0.16
C THR A 109 -12.44 -2.10 -0.12
N SER A 110 -13.32 -1.38 0.57
CA SER A 110 -14.66 -1.85 0.88
C SER A 110 -15.69 -0.78 0.58
N LYS A 111 -16.86 -1.19 0.09
CA LYS A 111 -18.01 -0.31 -0.14
C LYS A 111 -19.15 -0.80 0.75
N ARG A 112 -19.62 0.05 1.66
CA ARG A 112 -20.68 -0.28 2.64
C ARG A 112 -20.35 -1.53 3.47
N GLY A 113 -19.10 -1.66 3.90
CA GLY A 113 -18.64 -2.78 4.73
C GLY A 113 -18.37 -4.09 3.98
N VAL A 114 -18.60 -4.15 2.67
CA VAL A 114 -18.31 -5.34 1.86
C VAL A 114 -17.05 -5.08 1.03
N PRO A 115 -16.08 -6.02 1.00
CA PRO A 115 -14.91 -5.90 0.14
C PRO A 115 -15.30 -5.72 -1.32
N SER A 116 -14.81 -4.64 -1.92
CA SER A 116 -15.11 -4.33 -3.32
C SER A 116 -14.22 -5.12 -4.26
N LYS A 117 -14.80 -5.61 -5.35
CA LYS A 117 -14.07 -6.21 -6.47
C LYS A 117 -14.15 -5.30 -7.68
N VAL A 118 -13.04 -5.01 -8.33
CA VAL A 118 -12.94 -4.15 -9.52
C VAL A 118 -12.51 -4.96 -10.75
N GLY A 119 -12.78 -4.43 -11.94
CA GLY A 119 -12.26 -4.98 -13.20
C GLY A 119 -10.86 -4.44 -13.52
N VAL A 120 -10.26 -4.97 -14.59
CA VAL A 120 -8.93 -4.57 -15.06
C VAL A 120 -8.86 -3.09 -15.46
N GLU A 121 -9.98 -2.51 -15.89
CA GLU A 121 -10.09 -1.10 -16.27
C GLU A 121 -9.74 -0.17 -15.08
N HIS A 122 -10.04 -0.60 -13.86
CA HIS A 122 -9.67 0.15 -12.66
C HIS A 122 -8.17 0.03 -12.38
N VAL A 123 -7.59 -1.16 -12.57
CA VAL A 123 -6.16 -1.42 -12.35
C VAL A 123 -5.30 -0.60 -13.33
N GLU A 124 -5.72 -0.52 -14.59
CA GLU A 124 -5.05 0.25 -15.65
C GLU A 124 -4.94 1.76 -15.32
N GLN A 125 -5.90 2.29 -14.57
CA GLN A 125 -5.97 3.70 -14.15
C GLN A 125 -5.13 4.02 -12.92
N ILE A 126 -4.65 3.02 -12.17
CA ILE A 126 -3.82 3.27 -10.98
C ILE A 126 -2.44 3.73 -11.43
N ASP A 127 -2.06 4.94 -11.03
CA ASP A 127 -0.71 5.45 -11.25
C ASP A 127 0.19 5.14 -10.04
N LEU A 128 0.93 4.04 -10.13
CA LEU A 128 1.90 3.61 -9.12
C LEU A 128 3.22 4.39 -9.18
N ASN A 129 3.45 5.17 -10.24
CA ASN A 129 4.64 6.01 -10.42
C ASN A 129 4.40 7.46 -10.00
N SER A 130 3.17 7.82 -9.64
CA SER A 130 2.88 9.12 -9.07
C SER A 130 3.59 9.25 -7.72
N LYS A 131 4.58 10.15 -7.64
CA LYS A 131 5.03 10.69 -6.36
C LYS A 131 3.77 11.23 -5.68
N SER A 132 3.48 10.73 -4.48
CA SER A 132 2.29 11.01 -3.67
C SER A 132 1.68 12.41 -3.94
N PRO A 133 0.36 12.54 -4.11
CA PRO A 133 -0.25 13.82 -4.40
C PRO A 133 0.09 14.80 -3.28
N SER A 134 0.67 15.95 -3.65
CA SER A 134 0.64 17.10 -2.76
C SER A 134 -0.83 17.45 -2.58
N ARG A 135 -1.39 17.07 -1.42
CA ARG A 135 -2.65 17.64 -0.99
C ARG A 135 -2.36 19.12 -0.77
N LYS A 136 -2.72 19.96 -1.75
CA LYS A 136 -2.85 21.40 -1.54
C LYS A 136 -3.82 21.58 -0.38
N GLY A 137 -3.31 22.08 0.74
CA GLY A 137 -4.11 22.68 1.80
C GLY A 137 -4.71 24.00 1.34
#